data_AF-A0AAV3QYQ1-F1
#
_entry.id   AF-A0AAV3QYQ1-F1
#
_cell.length_a   1.000
_cell.length_b   1.000
_cell.length_c   1.000
_cell.angle_alpha   90.00
_cell.angle_beta   90.00
_cell.angle_gamma   90.00
#
_symmetry.space_group_name_H-M   'P 1'
#
loop_
_entity.id
_entity.type
_entity.pdbx_description
1 polymer ?
#
loop_
_entity_poly.entity_id
_entity_poly.type
_entity_poly.pdbx_seq_one_letter_code
_entity_poly.pdbx_strand_id
1 'polypeptide(L)'
;MDESRLDADQVENVIKFCPTKEEMDLLKNYTGDREKLGKCEQFFLELMKVPRVESKLQVFLFKIQFSAQVTDFKKSLNTVNCACEEVRNSSKLKEIMKKILFLGNTLNQGTARGSAVGFKLDSLLKLGDTRATNGKMTLMHYLCKVWARGYCNTPLVLSNILFFSFLFLQR
;
A
#
# COMPACT_ATOMS: atom_id res chain seq x y z
N MET A 1 -25.77 11.72 -20.80
CA MET A 1 -24.40 11.14 -20.83
C MET A 1 -24.57 9.63 -20.68
N ASP A 2 -24.66 8.97 -21.83
CA ASP A 2 -25.02 7.55 -21.97
C ASP A 2 -23.75 6.71 -22.09
N GLU A 3 -23.50 5.87 -21.09
CA GLU A 3 -22.30 5.01 -20.98
C GLU A 3 -22.32 3.83 -21.96
N SER A 4 -23.46 3.54 -22.61
CA SER A 4 -23.55 2.48 -23.62
C SER A 4 -23.00 2.89 -25.00
N ARG A 5 -22.71 4.18 -25.18
CA ARG A 5 -22.34 4.76 -26.49
C ARG A 5 -20.87 5.14 -26.60
N LEU A 6 -20.25 5.47 -25.47
CA LEU A 6 -18.86 5.92 -25.41
C LEU A 6 -18.19 5.32 -24.18
N ASP A 7 -17.04 4.67 -24.39
CA ASP A 7 -16.17 4.19 -23.33
C ASP A 7 -15.21 5.28 -22.82
N ALA A 8 -14.46 4.98 -21.76
CA ALA A 8 -13.54 5.94 -21.13
C ALA A 8 -12.45 6.41 -22.11
N ASP A 9 -11.87 5.49 -22.89
CA ASP A 9 -10.79 5.79 -23.83
C ASP A 9 -11.27 6.70 -24.96
N GLN A 10 -12.49 6.46 -25.46
CA GLN A 10 -13.13 7.30 -26.45
C GLN A 10 -13.40 8.71 -25.91
N VAL A 11 -13.92 8.83 -24.69
CA VAL A 11 -14.15 10.14 -24.06
C VAL A 11 -12.84 10.88 -23.82
N GLU A 12 -11.79 10.20 -23.36
CA GLU A 12 -10.47 10.78 -23.14
C GLU A 12 -9.84 11.28 -24.45
N ASN A 13 -9.99 10.51 -25.53
CA ASN A 13 -9.57 10.94 -26.86
C ASN A 13 -10.35 12.20 -27.31
N VAL A 14 -11.67 12.25 -27.13
CA VAL A 14 -12.46 13.45 -27.49
C VAL A 14 -12.04 14.66 -26.66
N ILE A 15 -11.74 14.50 -25.37
CA ILE A 15 -11.19 15.57 -24.52
C ILE A 15 -9.86 16.06 -25.08
N LYS A 16 -8.93 15.14 -25.38
CA LYS A 16 -7.59 15.45 -25.90
C LYS A 16 -7.63 16.20 -27.22
N PHE A 17 -8.62 15.91 -28.06
CA PHE A 17 -8.81 16.54 -29.36
C PHE A 17 -9.96 17.56 -29.37
N CYS A 18 -10.37 18.09 -28.21
CA CYS A 18 -11.28 19.23 -28.19
C CYS A 18 -10.63 20.44 -28.90
N PRO A 19 -11.42 21.21 -29.66
CA PRO A 19 -10.89 22.39 -30.35
C PRO A 19 -10.37 23.40 -29.33
N THR A 20 -9.21 23.98 -29.62
CA THR A 20 -8.63 25.10 -28.87
C THR A 20 -9.48 26.36 -29.04
N LYS A 21 -9.29 27.35 -28.16
CA LYS A 21 -10.04 28.62 -28.26
C LYS A 21 -9.76 29.34 -29.58
N GLU A 22 -8.52 29.28 -30.02
CA GLU A 22 -8.04 29.85 -31.27
C GLU A 22 -8.72 29.20 -32.48
N GLU A 23 -8.79 27.87 -32.52
CA GLU A 23 -9.50 27.12 -33.57
C GLU A 23 -11.01 27.38 -33.55
N MET A 24 -11.60 27.46 -32.36
CA MET A 24 -13.01 27.82 -32.21
C MET A 24 -13.29 29.22 -32.76
N ASP A 25 -12.43 30.19 -32.49
CA ASP A 25 -12.64 31.57 -32.95
C ASP A 25 -12.42 31.71 -34.46
N LEU A 26 -11.46 30.97 -35.04
CA LEU A 26 -11.31 30.86 -36.48
C LEU A 26 -12.57 30.30 -37.16
N LEU A 27 -13.13 29.21 -36.61
CA LEU A 27 -14.34 28.58 -37.15
C LEU A 27 -15.61 29.44 -36.97
N LYS A 28 -15.70 30.22 -35.88
CA LYS A 28 -16.82 31.18 -35.70
C LYS A 28 -16.80 32.29 -36.73
N ASN A 29 -15.61 32.79 -37.06
CA ASN A 29 -15.42 33.91 -37.99
C ASN A 29 -15.40 33.48 -39.46
N TYR A 30 -15.48 32.18 -39.75
CA TYR A 30 -15.54 31.67 -41.11
C TYR A 30 -16.87 32.05 -41.78
N THR A 31 -16.79 32.85 -42.84
CA THR A 31 -17.94 33.37 -43.61
C THR A 31 -18.26 32.55 -44.87
N GLY A 32 -17.45 31.53 -45.17
CA GLY A 32 -17.66 30.64 -46.29
C GLY A 32 -18.72 29.56 -46.02
N ASP A 33 -18.87 28.67 -46.99
CA ASP A 33 -19.77 27.53 -46.90
C ASP A 33 -19.22 26.45 -45.95
N ARG A 34 -19.93 26.22 -44.84
CA ARG A 34 -19.51 25.28 -43.79
C ARG A 34 -19.53 23.82 -44.25
N GLU A 35 -20.27 23.49 -45.31
CA GLU A 35 -20.30 22.14 -45.87
C GLU A 35 -19.00 21.78 -46.63
N LYS A 36 -18.23 22.80 -47.03
CA LYS A 36 -16.94 22.63 -47.71
C LYS A 36 -15.75 22.48 -46.75
N LEU A 37 -15.97 22.66 -45.45
CA LEU A 37 -14.95 22.43 -44.43
C LEU A 37 -14.63 20.92 -44.34
N GLY A 38 -13.42 20.60 -43.89
CA GLY A 38 -13.04 19.20 -43.65
C GLY A 38 -13.87 18.55 -42.54
N LYS A 39 -13.81 17.21 -42.46
CA LYS A 39 -14.59 16.45 -41.46
C LYS A 39 -14.22 16.83 -40.02
N CYS A 40 -12.97 17.23 -39.78
CA CYS A 40 -12.49 17.65 -38.46
C CYS A 40 -13.15 18.98 -38.05
N GLU A 41 -13.14 19.96 -38.94
CA GLU A 41 -13.75 21.27 -38.71
C GLU A 41 -15.27 21.17 -38.57
N GLN A 42 -15.92 20.32 -39.37
CA GLN A 42 -17.35 20.03 -39.22
C GLN A 42 -17.66 19.40 -37.85
N PHE A 43 -16.81 18.47 -37.39
CA PHE A 43 -16.96 17.88 -36.05
C PHE A 43 -16.77 18.92 -34.93
N PHE A 44 -15.80 19.83 -35.06
CA PHE A 44 -15.63 20.94 -34.13
C PHE A 44 -16.84 21.87 -34.09
N LEU A 45 -17.43 22.21 -35.24
CA LEU A 45 -18.66 23.00 -35.29
C LEU A 45 -19.81 22.34 -34.52
N GLU A 46 -19.94 21.01 -34.58
CA GLU A 46 -20.93 20.27 -33.79
C GLU A 46 -20.60 20.27 -32.28
N LEU A 47 -19.34 20.06 -31.91
CA LEU A 47 -18.90 20.13 -30.50
C LEU A 47 -19.16 21.52 -29.90
N MET A 48 -18.91 22.58 -30.66
CA MET A 48 -19.09 23.97 -30.23
C MET A 48 -20.55 24.33 -29.93
N LYS A 49 -21.54 23.60 -30.48
CA LYS A 49 -22.95 23.76 -30.12
C LYS A 49 -23.25 23.32 -28.69
N VAL A 50 -22.38 22.48 -28.12
CA VAL A 50 -22.54 21.97 -26.75
C VAL A 50 -21.90 22.96 -25.76
N PRO A 51 -22.68 23.66 -24.93
CA PRO A 51 -22.10 24.58 -23.96
C PRO A 51 -21.31 23.81 -22.91
N ARG A 52 -20.10 24.32 -22.58
CA ARG A 52 -19.17 23.72 -21.60
C ARG A 52 -18.83 22.27 -21.93
N VAL A 53 -18.59 21.96 -23.21
CA VAL A 53 -18.36 20.59 -23.69
C VAL A 53 -17.21 19.90 -22.96
N GLU A 54 -16.08 20.58 -22.77
CA GLU A 54 -14.92 20.03 -22.09
C GLU A 54 -15.25 19.63 -20.64
N SER A 55 -15.86 20.54 -19.86
CA SER A 55 -16.28 20.23 -18.49
C SER A 55 -17.29 19.08 -18.43
N LYS A 56 -18.20 19.00 -19.41
CA LYS A 56 -19.16 17.90 -19.53
C LYS A 56 -18.47 16.57 -19.80
N LEU A 57 -17.49 16.55 -20.72
CA LEU A 57 -16.73 15.34 -21.03
C LEU A 57 -15.88 14.89 -19.83
N GLN A 58 -15.27 15.82 -19.10
CA GLN A 58 -14.54 15.53 -17.86
C GLN A 58 -15.43 14.88 -16.80
N VAL A 59 -16.62 15.44 -16.56
CA VAL A 59 -17.61 14.85 -15.64
C VAL A 59 -18.10 13.49 -16.15
N PHE A 60 -18.24 13.32 -17.46
CA PHE A 60 -18.66 12.05 -18.05
C PHE A 60 -17.59 10.97 -17.87
N LEU A 61 -16.32 11.28 -18.16
CA LEU A 61 -15.18 10.41 -17.93
C LEU A 61 -15.11 9.98 -16.46
N PHE A 62 -15.23 10.95 -15.55
CA PHE A 62 -15.30 10.69 -14.12
C PHE A 62 -16.45 9.73 -13.78
N LYS A 63 -17.66 9.98 -14.29
CA LYS A 63 -18.84 9.12 -14.05
C LYS A 63 -18.60 7.68 -14.49
N ILE A 64 -18.01 7.46 -15.67
CA ILE A 64 -17.68 6.13 -16.20
C ILE A 64 -16.69 5.41 -15.26
N GLN A 65 -15.64 6.12 -14.82
CA GLN A 65 -14.56 5.52 -14.04
C GLN A 65 -14.88 5.41 -12.53
N PHE A 66 -15.84 6.18 -12.02
CA PHE A 66 -16.09 6.34 -10.59
C PHE A 66 -16.35 5.02 -9.87
N SER A 67 -17.21 4.17 -10.43
CA SER A 67 -17.58 2.88 -9.80
C SER A 67 -16.38 1.95 -9.65
N ALA A 68 -15.54 1.86 -10.68
CA ALA A 68 -14.32 1.06 -10.64
C ALA A 68 -13.32 1.61 -9.61
N GLN A 69 -13.07 2.93 -9.63
CA GLN A 69 -12.17 3.59 -8.68
C GLN A 69 -12.62 3.39 -7.23
N VAL A 70 -13.91 3.58 -6.93
CA VAL A 70 -14.48 3.35 -5.58
C VAL A 70 -14.33 1.90 -5.16
N THR A 71 -14.57 0.96 -6.08
CA THR A 71 -14.45 -0.47 -5.82
C THR A 71 -13.02 -0.84 -5.44
N ASP A 72 -12.04 -0.37 -6.20
CA ASP A 72 -10.63 -0.68 -5.95
C ASP A 72 -10.09 0.01 -4.69
N PHE A 73 -10.54 1.25 -4.44
CA PHE A 73 -10.24 1.94 -3.19
C PHE A 73 -10.81 1.20 -1.98
N LYS A 74 -12.07 0.74 -2.05
CA LYS A 74 -12.71 -0.04 -0.99
C LYS A 74 -12.00 -1.37 -0.74
N LYS A 75 -11.57 -2.08 -1.78
CA LYS A 75 -10.76 -3.29 -1.65
C LYS A 75 -9.47 -3.00 -0.88
N SER A 76 -8.76 -1.94 -1.24
CA SER A 76 -7.50 -1.55 -0.60
C SER A 76 -7.69 -1.23 0.88
N LEU A 77 -8.73 -0.47 1.23
CA LEU A 77 -9.07 -0.18 2.63
C LEU A 77 -9.44 -1.44 3.42
N ASN A 78 -10.25 -2.31 2.83
CA ASN A 78 -10.64 -3.56 3.48
C ASN A 78 -9.41 -4.44 3.76
N THR A 79 -8.47 -4.55 2.81
CA THR A 79 -7.22 -5.29 3.01
C THR A 79 -6.43 -4.76 4.21
N VAL A 80 -6.27 -3.43 4.31
CA VAL A 80 -5.57 -2.81 5.44
C VAL A 80 -6.33 -3.04 6.76
N ASN A 81 -7.65 -2.84 6.76
CA ASN A 81 -8.45 -3.03 7.96
C ASN A 81 -8.40 -4.48 8.45
N CYS A 82 -8.59 -5.45 7.55
CA CYS A 82 -8.49 -6.88 7.86
C CYS A 82 -7.10 -7.23 8.43
N ALA A 83 -6.02 -6.77 7.79
CA ALA A 83 -4.66 -7.01 8.29
C ALA A 83 -4.45 -6.42 9.70
N CYS A 84 -4.93 -5.21 9.96
CA CYS A 84 -4.87 -4.59 11.29
C CYS A 84 -5.68 -5.39 12.32
N GLU A 85 -6.88 -5.84 11.98
CA GLU A 85 -7.73 -6.66 12.86
C GLU A 85 -7.09 -8.01 13.16
N GLU A 86 -6.55 -8.70 12.15
CA GLU A 86 -5.83 -9.96 12.31
C GLU A 86 -4.64 -9.81 13.25
N VAL A 87 -3.80 -8.79 13.05
CA VAL A 87 -2.65 -8.51 13.93
C VAL A 87 -3.10 -8.18 15.35
N ARG A 88 -4.12 -7.32 15.51
CA ARG A 88 -4.64 -6.89 16.81
C ARG A 88 -5.28 -8.03 17.60
N ASN A 89 -6.00 -8.92 16.91
CA ASN A 89 -6.81 -9.96 17.53
C ASN A 89 -6.08 -11.31 17.64
N SER A 90 -4.96 -11.49 16.93
CA SER A 90 -4.17 -12.73 17.00
C SER A 90 -3.58 -12.98 18.39
N SER A 91 -4.20 -13.91 19.13
CA SER A 91 -3.68 -14.41 20.40
C SER A 91 -2.31 -15.08 20.23
N LYS A 92 -2.12 -15.83 19.13
CA LYS A 92 -0.84 -16.47 18.80
C LYS A 92 0.28 -15.46 18.64
N LEU A 93 0.03 -14.34 17.94
CA LEU A 93 1.01 -13.28 17.77
C LEU A 93 1.38 -12.64 19.11
N LYS A 94 0.39 -12.38 19.98
CA LYS A 94 0.64 -11.87 21.33
C LYS A 94 1.53 -12.81 22.16
N GLU A 95 1.29 -14.11 22.08
CA GLU A 95 2.14 -15.11 22.74
C GLU A 95 3.57 -15.15 22.16
N ILE A 96 3.72 -14.94 20.85
CA ILE A 96 5.05 -14.79 20.21
C ILE A 96 5.77 -13.59 20.81
N MET A 97 5.12 -12.44 20.85
CA MET A 97 5.72 -11.20 21.39
C MET A 97 6.11 -11.35 22.87
N LYS A 98 5.27 -12.00 23.69
CA LYS A 98 5.59 -12.26 25.11
C LYS A 98 6.84 -13.11 25.27
N LYS A 99 6.97 -14.20 24.49
CA LYS A 99 8.14 -15.08 24.56
C LYS A 99 9.42 -14.36 24.12
N ILE A 100 9.33 -13.55 23.06
CA ILE A 100 10.45 -12.72 22.60
C ILE A 100 10.85 -11.71 23.68
N LEU A 101 9.89 -11.04 24.32
CA LEU A 101 10.15 -10.11 25.42
C LEU A 101 10.82 -10.80 26.60
N PHE A 102 10.29 -11.95 27.04
CA PHE A 102 10.87 -12.74 28.13
C PHE A 102 12.31 -13.14 27.82
N LEU A 103 12.55 -13.65 26.61
CA LEU A 103 13.88 -14.05 26.16
C LEU A 103 14.82 -12.84 26.09
N GLY A 104 14.37 -11.72 25.52
CA GLY A 104 15.13 -10.48 25.44
C GLY A 104 15.52 -9.94 26.83
N ASN A 105 14.59 -9.92 27.78
CA ASN A 105 14.86 -9.51 29.16
C ASN A 105 15.84 -10.45 29.86
N THR A 106 15.70 -11.76 29.65
CA THR A 106 16.61 -12.76 30.21
C THR A 106 18.03 -12.61 29.66
N LEU A 107 18.16 -12.40 28.35
CA LEU A 107 19.47 -12.20 27.72
C LEU A 107 20.13 -10.88 28.09
N ASN A 108 19.34 -9.84 28.39
CA ASN A 108 19.84 -8.52 28.76
C ASN A 108 19.85 -8.29 30.28
N GLN A 109 19.68 -9.34 31.09
CA GLN A 109 19.66 -9.24 32.55
C GLN A 109 20.94 -8.57 33.06
N GLY A 110 20.80 -7.62 33.99
CA GLY A 110 21.93 -6.83 34.52
C GLY A 110 22.35 -5.64 33.65
N THR A 111 21.72 -5.42 32.49
CA THR A 111 21.88 -4.21 31.68
C THR A 111 20.67 -3.28 31.81
N ALA A 112 20.79 -2.04 31.34
CA ALA A 112 19.67 -1.09 31.27
C ALA A 112 18.47 -1.59 30.42
N ARG A 113 18.64 -2.65 29.61
CA ARG A 113 17.57 -3.25 28.80
C ARG A 113 17.02 -4.59 29.36
N GLY A 114 17.45 -5.02 30.54
CA GLY A 114 17.07 -6.31 31.14
C GLY A 114 15.69 -6.36 31.81
N SER A 115 14.93 -5.26 31.79
CA SER A 115 13.61 -5.16 32.43
C SER A 115 12.63 -4.38 31.58
N ALA A 116 12.65 -4.62 30.26
CA ALA A 116 11.75 -3.96 29.34
C ALA A 116 10.31 -4.48 29.52
N VAL A 117 9.34 -3.57 29.39
CA VAL A 117 7.89 -3.91 29.38
C VAL A 117 7.38 -4.20 27.96
N GLY A 118 8.19 -3.90 26.94
CA GLY A 118 7.87 -4.10 25.53
C GLY A 118 9.06 -3.74 24.64
N PHE A 119 8.90 -3.94 23.34
CA PHE A 119 9.92 -3.62 22.33
C PHE A 119 9.26 -3.11 21.04
N LYS A 120 10.02 -2.35 20.23
CA LYS A 120 9.55 -1.88 18.92
C LYS A 120 9.49 -3.04 17.91
N LEU A 121 8.49 -3.07 17.04
CA LEU A 121 8.33 -4.14 16.03
C LEU A 121 9.57 -4.33 15.14
N ASP A 122 10.28 -3.26 14.80
CA ASP A 122 11.53 -3.33 14.01
C ASP A 122 12.61 -4.20 14.67
N SER A 123 12.54 -4.38 16.00
CA SER A 123 13.46 -5.28 16.73
C SER A 123 13.30 -6.75 16.34
N LEU A 124 12.15 -7.13 15.75
CA LEU A 124 11.92 -8.49 15.26
C LEU A 124 12.88 -8.87 14.13
N LEU A 125 13.31 -7.90 13.31
CA LEU A 125 14.27 -8.12 12.24
C LEU A 125 15.63 -8.58 12.80
N LYS A 126 16.02 -8.05 13.98
CA LYS A 126 17.29 -8.38 14.65
C LYS A 126 17.35 -9.83 15.17
N LEU A 127 16.22 -10.54 15.23
CA LEU A 127 16.18 -11.94 15.65
C LEU A 127 16.88 -12.87 14.66
N GLY A 128 16.87 -12.51 13.37
CA GLY A 128 17.59 -13.22 12.32
C GLY A 128 19.11 -13.02 12.41
N ASP A 129 19.55 -11.87 12.90
CA ASP A 129 20.96 -11.47 12.91
C ASP A 129 21.72 -11.92 14.17
N THR A 130 20.99 -12.13 15.27
CA THR A 130 21.56 -12.46 16.59
C THR A 130 21.85 -13.96 16.70
N ARG A 131 23.07 -14.37 17.09
CA ARG A 131 23.68 -15.53 16.43
C ARG A 131 24.29 -16.75 17.15
N ALA A 132 24.10 -17.12 18.42
CA ALA A 132 24.86 -18.23 19.08
C ALA A 132 26.42 -18.17 18.95
N THR A 133 27.18 -18.55 19.99
CA THR A 133 28.65 -18.29 20.00
C THR A 133 29.37 -19.09 18.94
N ASN A 134 28.77 -20.22 18.57
CA ASN A 134 29.20 -21.10 17.50
C ASN A 134 28.83 -20.57 16.09
N GLY A 135 28.13 -19.43 15.98
CA GLY A 135 27.69 -18.79 14.73
C GLY A 135 26.64 -19.56 13.92
N LYS A 136 26.33 -20.80 14.31
CA LYS A 136 25.49 -21.75 13.55
C LYS A 136 24.00 -21.58 13.77
N MET A 137 23.59 -20.89 14.83
CA MET A 137 22.18 -20.83 15.24
C MET A 137 21.77 -19.41 15.61
N THR A 138 20.75 -18.88 14.93
CA THR A 138 20.22 -17.55 15.26
C THR A 138 19.16 -17.61 16.35
N LEU A 139 18.85 -16.47 16.95
CA LEU A 139 17.80 -16.34 17.94
C LEU A 139 16.43 -16.73 17.36
N MET A 140 16.20 -16.44 16.08
CA MET A 140 15.02 -16.91 15.34
C MET A 140 14.97 -18.45 15.24
N HIS A 141 16.09 -19.11 14.90
CA HIS A 141 16.15 -20.59 14.88
C HIS A 141 15.85 -21.18 16.26
N TYR A 142 16.35 -20.54 17.32
CA TYR A 142 16.07 -20.94 18.70
C TYR A 142 14.59 -20.83 19.03
N LEU A 143 13.98 -19.68 18.74
CA LEU A 143 12.55 -19.47 18.97
C LEU A 143 11.70 -20.51 18.25
N CYS A 144 11.99 -20.82 16.99
CA CYS A 144 11.29 -21.87 16.24
C CYS A 144 11.44 -23.26 16.88
N LYS A 145 12.65 -23.61 17.36
CA LYS A 145 12.92 -24.91 18.01
C LYS A 145 12.22 -25.04 19.36
N VAL A 146 12.19 -23.97 20.15
CA VAL A 146 11.44 -23.90 21.42
C VAL A 146 9.95 -24.00 21.15
N TRP A 147 9.46 -23.39 20.08
CA TRP A 147 8.06 -23.44 19.69
C TRP A 147 7.60 -24.84 19.26
N ALA A 148 8.38 -25.49 18.39
CA ALA A 148 8.06 -26.80 17.83
C ALA A 148 8.05 -27.91 18.88
N ARG A 149 8.82 -27.77 19.96
CA ARG A 149 8.96 -28.79 21.00
C ARG A 149 7.90 -28.70 22.11
N GLY A 150 7.05 -27.68 22.11
CA GLY A 150 5.96 -27.57 23.11
C GLY A 150 6.40 -27.40 24.57
N TYR A 151 7.70 -27.22 24.86
CA TYR A 151 8.21 -27.20 26.23
C TYR A 151 8.32 -25.79 26.85
N CYS A 152 7.44 -25.60 27.82
CA CYS A 152 7.61 -24.99 29.15
C CYS A 152 9.05 -24.59 29.57
N ASN A 153 9.17 -23.39 30.15
CA ASN A 153 10.22 -22.92 31.09
C ASN A 153 11.43 -23.84 31.30
N THR A 154 12.41 -23.81 30.40
CA THR A 154 13.72 -24.43 30.65
C THR A 154 14.82 -23.36 30.69
N PRO A 155 15.30 -22.99 31.89
CA PRO A 155 16.46 -22.11 32.08
C PRO A 155 17.79 -22.72 31.60
N LEU A 156 17.83 -24.04 31.35
CA LEU A 156 19.07 -24.81 31.30
C LEU A 156 19.79 -24.83 29.93
N VAL A 157 19.22 -24.24 28.87
CA VAL A 157 19.92 -24.09 27.57
C VAL A 157 20.27 -22.64 27.25
N LEU A 158 19.75 -21.68 28.03
CA LEU A 158 20.20 -20.28 28.00
C LEU A 158 21.68 -20.16 28.40
N SER A 159 22.22 -21.12 29.14
CA SER A 159 23.63 -21.20 29.49
C SER A 159 24.57 -21.34 28.28
N ASN A 160 24.10 -21.93 27.18
CA ASN A 160 24.84 -21.96 25.91
C ASN A 160 24.55 -20.75 25.00
N ILE A 161 23.62 -19.88 25.40
CA ILE A 161 23.32 -18.58 24.78
C ILE A 161 23.91 -17.43 25.64
N LEU A 162 24.62 -17.73 26.74
CA LEU A 162 25.23 -16.76 27.67
C LEU A 162 26.30 -15.85 27.05
N PHE A 163 26.64 -16.03 25.77
CA PHE A 163 27.57 -15.17 25.03
C PHE A 163 26.87 -14.22 24.03
N PHE A 164 25.57 -13.92 24.19
CA PHE A 164 24.81 -13.05 23.26
C PHE A 164 24.62 -11.60 23.69
N SER A 165 25.12 -11.19 24.86
CA SER A 165 25.02 -9.81 25.32
C SER A 165 26.34 -9.02 25.19
N PHE A 166 26.85 -8.90 23.97
CA PHE A 166 27.60 -7.68 23.60
C PHE A 166 26.95 -6.92 22.43
N LEU A 167 25.84 -7.43 21.86
CA LEU A 167 25.37 -6.93 20.56
C LEU A 167 23.86 -6.68 20.42
N PHE A 168 23.02 -6.91 21.43
CA PHE A 168 21.62 -6.45 21.37
C PHE A 168 21.46 -4.96 21.74
N LEU A 169 22.58 -4.25 21.93
CA LEU A 169 22.66 -2.90 22.48
C LEU A 169 23.57 -1.90 21.75
N GLN A 170 23.96 -2.16 20.50
CA GLN A 170 24.61 -1.13 19.68
C GLN A 170 23.92 -0.93 18.33
N ARG A 171 22.81 -0.17 18.42
CA ARG A 171 22.23 0.82 17.51
C ARG A 171 20.75 0.96 17.83
#